data_AF-A0A845AMB1-F1
#
_entry.id   AF-A0A845AMB1-F1
#
_cell.length_a   1.000
_cell.length_b   1.000
_cell.length_c   1.000
_cell.angle_alpha   90.00
_cell.angle_beta   90.00
_cell.angle_gamma   90.00
#
_symmetry.space_group_name_H-M   'P 1'
#
loop_
_entity.id
_entity.type
_entity.pdbx_description
1 polymer ?
#
loop_
_entity_poly.entity_id
_entity_poly.type
_entity_poly.pdbx_seq_one_letter_code
_entity_poly.pdbx_strand_id
1 'polypeptide(L)'
;MVDLVFNPFSDTRKGFERQLASFYSRGVRESKGVMRYVFLLLITVFVASTTKVMVQSSADAAAGDEATGIYAYSRSAWPPEVAKASDLVVVQYNLELSSPSVADDIRSLAMSGHRVIIDLEFMSSINQRLGRAPLPDPERVAAEEEKFLNTLSDVPLEAITLDEENMMSNERFEYLGKLYRILKRKFPERSFVQWVTFKTNWEDFESSIDSLPSDGYFVDPYVVSINDYRNIAEYLAGKGRPLYSLLWASPGWQIERGGKAVAQPDWWNDHRWINFYKKISINQKYNAHSLFFLYALDNGRIVPLWQGNSCERNFARAFLTQTMPYIKSVRVDQNTPDSRPSWIPAFCT
;
A
#
# COMPACT_ATOMS: atom_id res chain seq x y z
N MET A 1 -56.55 9.11 -38.85
CA MET A 1 -55.78 9.74 -37.77
C MET A 1 -54.62 8.81 -37.50
N VAL A 2 -53.55 8.86 -38.32
CA VAL A 2 -52.35 9.71 -38.16
C VAL A 2 -51.62 9.31 -36.85
N ASP A 3 -50.40 8.75 -36.81
CA ASP A 3 -49.40 8.37 -37.83
C ASP A 3 -48.26 7.51 -37.20
N LEU A 4 -47.58 6.71 -38.05
CA LEU A 4 -46.16 6.24 -38.01
C LEU A 4 -45.66 5.40 -36.80
N VAL A 5 -45.38 4.08 -36.87
CA VAL A 5 -44.30 3.31 -37.57
C VAL A 5 -42.90 3.92 -37.44
N PHE A 6 -41.97 3.25 -36.74
CA PHE A 6 -40.61 2.87 -37.22
C PHE A 6 -39.78 2.09 -36.17
N ASN A 7 -39.21 0.97 -36.61
CA ASN A 7 -38.01 0.30 -36.07
C ASN A 7 -37.07 0.17 -37.29
N PRO A 8 -35.80 0.65 -37.28
CA PRO A 8 -34.68 -0.29 -37.13
C PRO A 8 -33.35 0.33 -36.61
N PHE A 9 -32.58 -0.42 -35.81
CA PHE A 9 -31.12 -0.25 -35.70
C PHE A 9 -30.42 -1.55 -36.10
N SER A 10 -30.25 -1.72 -37.41
CA SER A 10 -29.38 -2.73 -38.02
C SER A 10 -28.80 -2.17 -39.32
N ASP A 11 -27.97 -1.11 -39.29
CA ASP A 11 -27.24 -0.70 -40.52
C ASP A 11 -26.03 0.26 -40.36
N THR A 12 -25.26 0.18 -39.28
CA THR A 12 -24.06 1.04 -39.11
C THR A 12 -22.76 0.47 -39.69
N ARG A 13 -22.79 -0.70 -40.35
CA ARG A 13 -21.58 -1.30 -40.97
C ARG A 13 -21.46 -1.05 -42.48
N LYS A 14 -22.55 -0.75 -43.19
CA LYS A 14 -22.55 -0.50 -44.65
C LYS A 14 -22.45 0.98 -45.05
N GLY A 15 -22.63 1.91 -44.11
CA GLY A 15 -22.44 3.35 -44.35
C GLY A 15 -20.98 3.79 -44.39
N PHE A 16 -20.10 3.10 -43.65
CA PHE A 16 -18.68 3.45 -43.53
C PHE A 16 -17.85 2.99 -44.74
N GLU A 17 -18.21 1.85 -45.35
CA GLU A 17 -17.50 1.31 -46.52
C GLU A 17 -17.80 2.08 -47.82
N ARG A 18 -18.93 2.80 -47.91
CA ARG A 18 -19.23 3.66 -49.08
C ARG A 18 -18.56 5.03 -49.04
N GLN A 19 -18.12 5.51 -47.87
CA GLN A 19 -17.35 6.76 -47.76
C GLN A 19 -15.85 6.56 -48.03
N LEU A 20 -15.32 5.35 -47.85
CA LEU A 20 -13.92 5.04 -48.18
C LEU A 20 -13.69 4.78 -49.69
N ALA A 21 -14.71 4.37 -50.44
CA ALA A 21 -14.61 4.15 -51.89
C ALA A 21 -14.68 5.45 -52.72
N SER A 22 -15.20 6.56 -52.18
CA SER A 22 -15.19 7.86 -52.89
C SER A 22 -13.89 8.65 -52.70
N PHE A 23 -13.05 8.26 -51.74
CA PHE A 23 -11.75 8.89 -51.48
C PHE A 23 -10.62 8.38 -52.38
N TYR A 24 -10.80 7.24 -53.06
CA TYR A 24 -9.75 6.63 -53.90
C TYR A 24 -9.81 6.94 -55.40
N SER A 25 -10.77 7.75 -55.87
CA SER A 25 -10.91 8.08 -57.30
C SER A 25 -10.57 9.53 -57.68
N ARG A 26 -10.13 10.37 -56.75
CA ARG A 26 -9.65 11.73 -57.05
C ARG A 26 -8.47 12.12 -56.17
N GLY A 27 -7.29 12.21 -56.77
CA GLY A 27 -6.15 12.90 -56.14
C GLY A 27 -4.79 12.23 -56.27
N VAL A 28 -4.41 11.75 -57.46
CA VAL A 28 -2.98 11.54 -57.77
C VAL A 28 -2.35 12.91 -58.00
N ARG A 29 -1.77 13.49 -56.94
CA ARG A 29 -0.67 14.47 -56.95
C ARG A 29 -0.38 14.90 -55.51
N GLU A 30 0.69 14.34 -54.94
CA GLU A 30 1.61 14.93 -53.93
C GLU A 30 2.30 13.82 -53.12
N SER A 31 3.27 13.17 -53.74
CA SER A 31 4.05 12.04 -53.23
C SER A 31 5.18 12.43 -52.24
N LYS A 32 4.93 13.40 -51.34
CA LYS A 32 5.89 13.74 -50.26
C LYS A 32 5.30 13.73 -48.84
N GLY A 33 3.97 13.76 -48.68
CA GLY A 33 3.32 13.69 -47.37
C GLY A 33 3.09 12.27 -46.84
N VAL A 34 2.81 11.31 -47.74
CA VAL A 34 2.38 9.94 -47.36
C VAL A 34 3.51 9.13 -46.73
N MET A 35 4.78 9.33 -47.15
CA MET A 35 5.91 8.62 -46.53
C MET A 35 6.18 9.07 -45.09
N ARG A 36 5.88 10.32 -44.71
CA ARG A 36 6.01 10.76 -43.31
C ARG A 36 4.96 10.14 -42.40
N TYR A 37 3.72 9.98 -42.89
CA TYR A 37 2.65 9.34 -42.11
C TYR A 37 2.84 7.83 -41.95
N VAL A 38 3.32 7.14 -42.98
CA VAL A 38 3.64 5.69 -42.87
C VAL A 38 4.84 5.45 -41.96
N PHE A 39 5.85 6.33 -41.97
CA PHE A 39 7.01 6.21 -41.08
C PHE A 39 6.66 6.49 -39.61
N LEU A 40 5.80 7.49 -39.34
CA LEU A 40 5.28 7.74 -37.99
C LEU A 40 4.38 6.61 -37.49
N LEU A 41 3.52 6.04 -38.35
CA LEU A 41 2.67 4.90 -37.96
C LEU A 41 3.51 3.65 -37.66
N LEU A 42 4.56 3.39 -38.45
CA LEU A 42 5.49 2.27 -38.21
C LEU A 42 6.31 2.47 -36.94
N ILE A 43 6.76 3.69 -36.62
CA ILE A 43 7.43 3.97 -35.33
C ILE A 43 6.45 3.79 -34.16
N THR A 44 5.21 4.27 -34.26
CA THR A 44 4.24 4.09 -33.18
C THR A 44 3.86 2.63 -32.98
N VAL A 45 3.74 1.84 -34.06
CA VAL A 45 3.51 0.39 -33.97
C VAL A 45 4.75 -0.34 -33.46
N PHE A 46 5.97 0.07 -33.82
CA PHE A 46 7.21 -0.54 -33.33
C PHE A 46 7.50 -0.18 -31.87
N VAL A 47 7.21 1.05 -31.44
CA VAL A 47 7.28 1.47 -30.02
C VAL A 47 6.19 0.78 -29.20
N ALA A 48 4.97 0.63 -29.73
CA ALA A 48 3.88 -0.09 -29.06
C ALA A 48 4.12 -1.61 -29.00
N SER A 49 4.81 -2.20 -29.98
CA SER A 49 5.15 -3.64 -29.96
C SER A 49 6.44 -3.94 -29.19
N THR A 50 7.39 -3.02 -29.09
CA THR A 50 8.54 -3.16 -28.18
C THR A 50 8.18 -2.90 -26.72
N THR A 51 7.22 -2.00 -26.43
CA THR A 51 6.66 -1.88 -25.05
C THR A 51 5.80 -3.08 -24.66
N LYS A 52 5.12 -3.74 -25.62
CA LYS A 52 4.38 -4.98 -25.32
C LYS A 52 5.27 -6.21 -25.14
N VAL A 53 6.46 -6.24 -25.73
CA VAL A 53 7.40 -7.37 -25.65
C VAL A 53 8.36 -7.26 -24.46
N MET A 54 8.38 -6.14 -23.73
CA MET A 54 9.14 -5.99 -22.47
C MET A 54 8.34 -6.25 -21.18
N VAL A 55 7.08 -6.66 -21.25
CA VAL A 55 6.26 -7.00 -20.04
C VAL A 55 6.16 -8.52 -19.82
N GLN A 56 6.90 -9.33 -20.59
CA GLN A 56 6.82 -10.79 -20.53
C GLN A 56 8.19 -11.47 -20.48
N SER A 57 9.08 -11.06 -19.56
CA SER A 57 10.15 -11.94 -19.07
C SER A 57 10.76 -11.45 -17.75
N SER A 58 10.12 -11.82 -16.64
CA SER A 58 10.79 -12.12 -15.36
C SER A 58 9.78 -12.70 -14.36
N ALA A 59 8.98 -13.67 -14.81
CA ALA A 59 8.14 -14.45 -13.90
C ALA A 59 8.94 -15.48 -13.07
N ASP A 60 10.22 -15.70 -13.41
CA ASP A 60 11.13 -16.62 -12.70
C ASP A 60 12.27 -15.88 -11.97
N ALA A 61 12.02 -14.65 -11.52
CA ALA A 61 12.89 -14.07 -10.49
C ALA A 61 12.66 -14.88 -9.20
N ALA A 62 13.73 -15.47 -8.66
CA ALA A 62 13.78 -15.87 -7.25
C ALA A 62 13.10 -14.78 -6.40
N ALA A 63 12.36 -15.17 -5.35
CA ALA A 63 11.67 -14.27 -4.43
C ALA A 63 12.47 -12.97 -4.30
N GLY A 64 11.97 -11.91 -4.96
CA GLY A 64 12.73 -10.68 -5.13
C GLY A 64 12.99 -10.05 -3.76
N ASP A 65 13.67 -8.91 -3.72
CA ASP A 65 13.89 -8.08 -2.51
C ASP A 65 12.59 -7.54 -1.84
N GLU A 66 11.49 -8.31 -1.89
CA GLU A 66 10.24 -8.12 -1.18
C GLU A 66 10.50 -8.13 0.33
N ALA A 67 10.77 -6.93 0.86
CA ALA A 67 10.86 -6.70 2.29
C ALA A 67 9.63 -7.25 2.99
N THR A 68 9.88 -8.12 3.96
CA THR A 68 8.87 -8.54 4.92
C THR A 68 9.23 -7.89 6.24
N GLY A 69 8.39 -6.94 6.66
CA GLY A 69 8.65 -6.08 7.79
C GLY A 69 7.74 -6.31 8.99
N ILE A 70 8.03 -5.61 10.09
CA ILE A 70 7.19 -5.57 11.29
C ILE A 70 6.75 -4.14 11.53
N TYR A 71 5.45 -3.96 11.78
CA TYR A 71 4.89 -2.70 12.23
C TYR A 71 4.79 -2.72 13.76
N ALA A 72 5.44 -1.75 14.40
CA ALA A 72 5.20 -1.48 15.81
C ALA A 72 5.22 0.01 16.12
N TYR A 73 4.53 0.33 17.18
CA TYR A 73 4.63 1.61 17.83
C TYR A 73 5.97 1.73 18.55
N SER A 74 6.71 2.83 18.40
CA SER A 74 7.89 3.06 19.25
C SER A 74 7.58 4.04 20.37
N ARG A 75 7.68 3.56 21.61
CA ARG A 75 7.88 4.42 22.79
C ARG A 75 9.03 3.93 23.69
N SER A 76 9.67 2.80 23.36
CA SER A 76 10.87 2.24 24.02
C SER A 76 11.45 1.04 23.25
N ALA A 77 12.61 0.55 23.70
CA ALA A 77 13.43 -0.48 23.06
C ALA A 77 12.66 -1.71 22.51
N TRP A 78 13.01 -2.11 21.29
CA TRP A 78 12.49 -3.28 20.60
C TRP A 78 12.94 -4.59 21.26
N PRO A 79 12.07 -5.62 21.36
CA PRO A 79 12.52 -6.92 21.82
C PRO A 79 13.55 -7.50 20.81
N PRO A 80 14.71 -8.04 21.25
CA PRO A 80 15.80 -8.46 20.36
C PRO A 80 15.40 -9.50 19.30
N GLU A 81 14.37 -10.28 19.57
CA GLU A 81 13.84 -11.32 18.67
C GLU A 81 13.15 -10.72 17.43
N VAL A 82 12.59 -9.51 17.57
CA VAL A 82 11.84 -8.79 16.54
C VAL A 82 12.79 -8.17 15.53
N ALA A 83 13.84 -7.53 16.04
CA ALA A 83 14.94 -7.03 15.23
C ALA A 83 15.55 -8.18 14.41
N LYS A 84 15.80 -9.35 14.99
CA LYS A 84 16.40 -10.48 14.25
C LYS A 84 15.51 -11.09 13.16
N ALA A 85 14.18 -11.01 13.27
CA ALA A 85 13.26 -11.64 12.33
C ALA A 85 12.98 -10.76 11.09
N SER A 86 13.26 -9.47 11.17
CA SER A 86 12.82 -8.48 10.20
C SER A 86 13.96 -7.61 9.68
N ASP A 87 14.04 -7.45 8.37
CA ASP A 87 14.95 -6.53 7.69
C ASP A 87 14.31 -5.17 7.45
N LEU A 88 12.99 -5.05 7.65
CA LEU A 88 12.22 -3.80 7.56
C LEU A 88 11.39 -3.58 8.83
N VAL A 89 11.40 -2.37 9.35
CA VAL A 89 10.70 -2.02 10.59
C VAL A 89 9.96 -0.70 10.40
N VAL A 90 8.69 -0.65 10.79
CA VAL A 90 7.95 0.62 10.91
C VAL A 90 7.95 1.06 12.36
N VAL A 91 8.33 2.32 12.57
CA VAL A 91 8.36 2.99 13.85
C VAL A 91 7.34 4.12 13.83
N GLN A 92 6.24 3.96 14.56
CA GLN A 92 5.32 5.07 14.76
C GLN A 92 5.90 6.10 15.75
N TYR A 93 5.84 7.37 15.37
CA TYR A 93 6.28 8.53 16.14
C TYR A 93 5.16 9.57 16.18
N ASN A 94 4.63 9.79 17.38
CA ASN A 94 3.64 10.83 17.63
C ASN A 94 4.33 12.13 18.08
N LEU A 95 4.15 13.23 17.35
CA LEU A 95 4.86 14.49 17.60
C LEU A 95 4.64 15.04 19.03
N GLU A 96 3.46 14.83 19.61
CA GLU A 96 3.09 15.39 20.91
C GLU A 96 3.45 14.48 22.10
N LEU A 97 3.56 13.17 21.86
CA LEU A 97 3.62 12.16 22.93
C LEU A 97 4.95 11.40 23.00
N SER A 98 5.80 11.52 21.99
CA SER A 98 7.00 10.69 21.88
C SER A 98 8.16 11.23 22.71
N SER A 99 8.92 10.30 23.31
CA SER A 99 10.16 10.59 24.03
C SER A 99 11.26 11.01 23.05
N PRO A 100 12.18 11.92 23.44
CA PRO A 100 13.39 12.23 22.66
C PRO A 100 14.24 10.99 22.30
N SER A 101 14.17 9.93 23.12
CA SER A 101 14.92 8.68 22.91
C SER A 101 14.48 7.89 21.66
N VAL A 102 13.32 8.19 21.07
CA VAL A 102 12.84 7.47 19.87
C VAL A 102 13.77 7.69 18.67
N ALA A 103 14.39 8.87 18.57
CA ALA A 103 15.38 9.14 17.52
C ALA A 103 16.63 8.25 17.66
N ASP A 104 17.08 8.02 18.90
CA ASP A 104 18.22 7.13 19.18
C ASP A 104 17.88 5.67 18.86
N ASP A 105 16.65 5.24 19.17
CA ASP A 105 16.15 3.90 18.82
C ASP A 105 16.11 3.71 17.29
N ILE A 106 15.57 4.68 16.55
CA ILE A 106 15.54 4.67 15.07
C ILE A 106 16.96 4.58 14.51
N ARG A 107 17.88 5.42 14.99
CA ARG A 107 19.28 5.39 14.58
C ARG A 107 19.91 4.04 14.86
N SER A 108 19.71 3.48 16.05
CA SER A 108 20.26 2.18 16.45
C SER A 108 19.79 1.06 15.52
N LEU A 109 18.50 1.03 15.17
CA LEU A 109 17.94 0.05 14.23
C LEU A 109 18.55 0.20 12.83
N ALA A 110 18.55 1.42 12.29
CA ALA A 110 19.08 1.69 10.95
C ALA A 110 20.57 1.34 10.84
N MET A 111 21.38 1.73 11.84
CA MET A 111 22.81 1.44 11.88
C MET A 111 23.12 -0.05 12.11
N SER A 112 22.16 -0.81 12.64
CA SER A 112 22.25 -2.27 12.77
C SER A 112 21.86 -3.01 11.48
N GLY A 113 21.58 -2.27 10.40
CA GLY A 113 21.27 -2.83 9.08
C GLY A 113 19.78 -3.03 8.79
N HIS A 114 18.88 -2.55 9.66
CA HIS A 114 17.44 -2.56 9.38
C HIS A 114 17.07 -1.41 8.43
N ARG A 115 16.18 -1.69 7.48
CA ARG A 115 15.41 -0.66 6.79
C ARG A 115 14.35 -0.12 7.75
N VAL A 116 14.25 1.20 7.88
CA VAL A 116 13.33 1.84 8.83
C VAL A 116 12.37 2.76 8.10
N ILE A 117 11.08 2.56 8.33
CA ILE A 117 10.01 3.49 7.96
C ILE A 117 9.57 4.21 9.22
N ILE A 118 9.40 5.52 9.15
CA ILE A 118 8.84 6.30 10.26
C ILE A 118 7.40 6.63 9.93
N ASP A 119 6.48 6.30 10.83
CA ASP A 119 5.10 6.76 10.76
C ASP A 119 4.84 7.97 11.64
N LEU A 120 4.73 9.14 11.00
CA LEU A 120 4.53 10.41 11.69
C LEU A 120 3.04 10.62 11.98
N GLU A 121 2.67 10.55 13.25
CA GLU A 121 1.33 10.90 13.69
C GLU A 121 1.29 12.33 14.24
N PHE A 122 0.41 13.14 13.66
CA PHE A 122 0.20 14.54 14.05
C PHE A 122 -1.26 14.85 14.39
N MET A 123 -2.20 13.93 14.14
CA MET A 123 -3.55 14.03 14.67
C MET A 123 -3.60 13.55 16.12
N SER A 124 -3.78 14.50 17.04
CA SER A 124 -3.71 14.29 18.48
C SER A 124 -5.03 13.82 19.12
N SER A 125 -6.13 13.79 18.36
CA SER A 125 -7.42 13.32 18.89
C SER A 125 -8.22 12.48 17.90
N ILE A 126 -9.05 11.59 18.45
CA ILE A 126 -10.04 10.84 17.67
C ILE A 126 -11.01 11.77 16.92
N ASN A 127 -11.35 12.94 17.48
CA ASN A 127 -12.20 13.91 16.80
C ASN A 127 -11.52 14.49 15.56
N GLN A 128 -10.21 14.75 15.63
CA GLN A 128 -9.45 15.11 14.44
C GLN A 128 -9.44 13.96 13.45
N ARG A 129 -9.10 12.73 13.84
CA ARG A 129 -9.10 11.57 12.92
C ARG A 129 -10.46 11.38 12.23
N LEU A 130 -11.55 11.56 12.98
CA LEU A 130 -12.93 11.44 12.50
C LEU A 130 -13.44 12.65 11.69
N GLY A 131 -12.63 13.69 11.47
CA GLY A 131 -13.05 14.92 10.77
C GLY A 131 -14.08 15.76 11.53
N ARG A 132 -14.20 15.56 12.84
CA ARG A 132 -15.11 16.31 13.75
C ARG A 132 -14.44 17.51 14.40
N ALA A 133 -13.13 17.64 14.24
CA ALA A 133 -12.34 18.78 14.70
C ALA A 133 -11.41 19.26 13.57
N PRO A 134 -11.03 20.55 13.55
CA PRO A 134 -10.13 21.09 12.56
C PRO A 134 -8.77 20.39 12.54
N LEU A 135 -8.20 20.26 11.35
CA LEU A 135 -6.81 19.82 11.17
C LEU A 135 -5.84 20.84 11.80
N PRO A 136 -4.70 20.39 12.35
CA PRO A 136 -3.67 21.31 12.87
C PRO A 136 -3.06 22.15 11.74
N ASP A 137 -2.53 23.34 12.05
CA ASP A 137 -1.86 24.19 11.05
C ASP A 137 -0.72 23.42 10.36
N PRO A 138 -0.74 23.26 9.02
CA PRO A 138 0.27 22.49 8.30
C PRO A 138 1.68 23.08 8.41
N GLU A 139 1.83 24.40 8.56
CA GLU A 139 3.17 24.99 8.72
C GLU A 139 3.77 24.65 10.10
N ARG A 140 2.93 24.62 11.14
CA ARG A 140 3.34 24.17 12.48
C ARG A 140 3.76 22.71 12.48
N VAL A 141 2.93 21.84 11.89
CA VAL A 141 3.22 20.41 11.78
C VAL A 141 4.54 20.19 11.03
N ALA A 142 4.70 20.79 9.84
CA ALA A 142 5.92 20.64 9.06
C ALA A 142 7.18 21.15 9.79
N ALA A 143 7.07 22.20 10.62
CA ALA A 143 8.19 22.70 11.42
C ALA A 143 8.57 21.73 12.55
N GLU A 144 7.59 21.09 13.19
CA GLU A 144 7.82 20.06 14.22
C GLU A 144 8.44 18.80 13.62
N GLU A 145 7.92 18.34 12.47
CA GLU A 145 8.47 17.22 11.72
C GLU A 145 9.89 17.52 11.22
N GLU A 146 10.14 18.73 10.70
CA GLU A 146 11.49 19.17 10.31
C GLU A 146 12.46 19.11 11.48
N LYS A 147 12.06 19.60 12.66
CA LYS A 147 12.91 19.54 13.85
C LYS A 147 13.29 18.10 14.19
N PHE A 148 12.33 17.17 14.13
CA PHE A 148 12.57 15.76 14.38
C PHE A 148 13.44 15.13 13.30
N LEU A 149 13.12 15.30 12.02
CA LEU A 149 13.86 14.73 10.89
C LEU A 149 15.31 15.23 10.83
N ASN A 150 15.58 16.47 11.24
CA ASN A 150 16.93 16.99 11.35
C ASN A 150 17.79 16.21 12.37
N THR A 151 17.19 15.66 13.42
CA THR A 151 17.89 14.77 14.37
C THR A 151 18.29 13.42 13.78
N LEU A 152 17.74 13.07 12.61
CA LEU A 152 17.98 11.84 11.86
C LEU A 152 18.61 12.11 10.49
N SER A 153 19.19 13.29 10.29
CA SER A 153 19.76 13.73 8.99
C SER A 153 20.87 12.80 8.48
N ASP A 154 21.61 12.16 9.38
CA ASP A 154 22.66 11.18 9.11
C ASP A 154 22.16 9.74 8.98
N VAL A 155 20.90 9.47 9.31
CA VAL A 155 20.35 8.12 9.40
C VAL A 155 19.71 7.72 8.07
N PRO A 156 20.08 6.57 7.45
CA PRO A 156 19.39 6.07 6.27
C PRO A 156 17.99 5.58 6.67
N LEU A 157 16.96 6.13 6.03
CA LEU A 157 15.56 5.73 6.22
C LEU A 157 15.02 5.20 4.89
N GLU A 158 14.20 4.15 4.96
CA GLU A 158 13.50 3.59 3.80
C GLU A 158 12.42 4.56 3.30
N ALA A 159 11.58 5.03 4.23
CA ALA A 159 10.51 5.96 3.94
C ALA A 159 10.02 6.69 5.20
N ILE A 160 9.20 7.71 4.98
CA ILE A 160 8.46 8.46 6.00
C ILE A 160 7.00 8.48 5.57
N THR A 161 6.08 8.06 6.43
CA THR A 161 4.63 8.19 6.21
C THR A 161 4.08 9.40 6.94
N LEU A 162 3.02 9.99 6.37
CA LEU A 162 2.26 11.08 6.98
C LEU A 162 0.88 10.56 7.42
N ASP A 163 0.68 10.45 8.74
CA ASP A 163 -0.53 10.10 9.50
C ASP A 163 -1.40 8.95 8.96
N GLU A 164 -1.40 7.82 9.68
CA GLU A 164 -2.12 6.57 9.37
C GLU A 164 -3.65 6.73 9.26
N GLU A 165 -4.25 7.61 10.07
CA GLU A 165 -5.71 7.64 10.28
C GLU A 165 -6.38 8.83 9.58
N ASN A 166 -6.01 9.01 8.31
CA ASN A 166 -6.56 10.05 7.45
C ASN A 166 -7.89 9.61 6.81
N MET A 167 -9.02 9.95 7.43
CA MET A 167 -10.32 9.78 6.74
C MET A 167 -10.30 10.43 5.34
N MET A 168 -10.77 9.71 4.32
CA MET A 168 -10.80 10.20 2.94
C MET A 168 -11.78 11.40 2.80
N SER A 169 -11.26 12.62 2.79
CA SER A 169 -11.97 13.84 2.35
C SER A 169 -11.03 14.68 1.49
N ASN A 170 -11.58 15.45 0.54
CA ASN A 170 -10.77 16.32 -0.33
C ASN A 170 -9.90 17.29 0.48
N GLU A 171 -10.45 17.86 1.56
CA GLU A 171 -9.70 18.72 2.48
C GLU A 171 -8.46 18.03 3.06
N ARG A 172 -8.56 16.74 3.40
CA ARG A 172 -7.43 15.96 3.95
C ARG A 172 -6.40 15.60 2.90
N PHE A 173 -6.82 15.30 1.67
CA PHE A 173 -5.88 15.10 0.56
C PHE A 173 -5.12 16.39 0.23
N GLU A 174 -5.81 17.53 0.20
CA GLU A 174 -5.17 18.83 0.02
C GLU A 174 -4.19 19.14 1.15
N TYR A 175 -4.58 18.85 2.39
CA TYR A 175 -3.74 19.00 3.57
C TYR A 175 -2.45 18.16 3.50
N LEU A 176 -2.59 16.85 3.25
CA LEU A 176 -1.45 15.94 3.13
C LEU A 176 -0.58 16.30 1.92
N GLY A 177 -1.20 16.68 0.81
CA GLY A 177 -0.48 17.16 -0.37
C GLY A 177 0.31 18.45 -0.09
N LYS A 178 -0.22 19.34 0.75
CA LYS A 178 0.51 20.54 1.21
C LYS A 178 1.70 20.15 2.09
N LEU A 179 1.50 19.32 3.11
CA LEU A 179 2.59 18.84 3.98
C LEU A 179 3.69 18.15 3.17
N TYR A 180 3.32 17.20 2.31
CA TYR A 180 4.26 16.53 1.40
C TYR A 180 5.14 17.54 0.65
N ARG A 181 4.54 18.56 0.02
CA ARG A 181 5.31 19.54 -0.77
C ARG A 181 6.25 20.38 0.11
N ILE A 182 5.83 20.73 1.33
CA ILE A 182 6.68 21.50 2.27
C ILE A 182 7.89 20.65 2.68
N LEU A 183 7.65 19.42 3.13
CA LEU A 183 8.69 18.51 3.61
C LEU A 183 9.60 18.06 2.47
N LYS A 184 9.05 17.65 1.32
CA LYS A 184 9.84 17.20 0.16
C LYS A 184 10.75 18.31 -0.38
N ARG A 185 10.35 19.57 -0.27
CA ARG A 185 11.22 20.71 -0.63
C ARG A 185 12.40 20.87 0.33
N LYS A 186 12.22 20.54 1.61
CA LYS A 186 13.26 20.62 2.65
C LYS A 186 14.18 19.40 2.67
N PHE A 187 13.61 18.23 2.40
CA PHE A 187 14.26 16.92 2.43
C PHE A 187 14.06 16.19 1.08
N PRO A 188 14.61 16.72 -0.03
CA PRO A 188 14.34 16.20 -1.38
C PRO A 188 14.83 14.75 -1.58
N GLU A 189 15.85 14.33 -0.85
CA GLU A 189 16.43 12.99 -0.88
C GLU A 189 15.61 11.94 -0.10
N ARG A 190 14.74 12.37 0.80
CA ARG A 190 13.92 11.46 1.61
C ARG A 190 12.69 10.99 0.84
N SER A 191 12.33 9.72 1.01
CA SER A 191 11.11 9.14 0.45
C SER A 191 9.93 9.41 1.37
N PHE A 192 8.91 10.13 0.88
CA PHE A 192 7.66 10.35 1.60
C PHE A 192 6.55 9.54 0.95
N VAL A 193 6.03 8.55 1.68
CA VAL A 193 4.95 7.66 1.21
C VAL A 193 3.65 8.00 1.91
N GLN A 194 2.51 7.74 1.28
CA GLN A 194 1.22 8.21 1.78
C GLN A 194 0.30 7.04 2.14
N TRP A 195 -0.37 7.16 3.27
CA TRP A 195 -1.42 6.23 3.68
C TRP A 195 -2.64 6.37 2.79
N VAL A 196 -3.17 5.22 2.41
CA VAL A 196 -4.26 5.05 1.48
C VAL A 196 -5.42 4.39 2.22
N THR A 197 -6.43 5.19 2.55
CA THR A 197 -7.60 4.77 3.35
C THR A 197 -8.74 4.23 2.46
N PHE A 198 -9.47 3.21 2.93
CA PHE A 198 -10.50 2.52 2.14
C PHE A 198 -11.92 2.96 2.52
N LYS A 199 -12.57 3.77 1.69
CA LYS A 199 -14.02 4.03 1.79
C LYS A 199 -14.79 3.25 0.72
N THR A 200 -14.96 1.95 0.95
CA THR A 200 -16.09 1.13 0.46
C THR A 200 -16.41 1.02 -1.05
N ASN A 201 -15.86 1.82 -1.98
CA ASN A 201 -15.98 1.60 -3.43
C ASN A 201 -14.66 1.97 -4.18
N TRP A 202 -14.45 1.36 -5.34
CA TRP A 202 -13.22 1.45 -6.14
C TRP A 202 -13.11 2.75 -6.96
N GLU A 203 -14.24 3.31 -7.40
CA GLU A 203 -14.26 4.46 -8.31
C GLU A 203 -13.90 5.77 -7.61
N ASP A 204 -14.37 5.97 -6.37
CA ASP A 204 -14.02 7.15 -5.56
C ASP A 204 -12.55 7.10 -5.10
N PHE A 205 -11.98 5.89 -5.04
CA PHE A 205 -10.59 5.65 -4.69
C PHE A 205 -9.63 6.11 -5.79
N GLU A 206 -9.87 5.71 -7.05
CA GLU A 206 -8.97 6.00 -8.17
C GLU A 206 -8.74 7.52 -8.37
N SER A 207 -9.83 8.29 -8.42
CA SER A 207 -9.76 9.75 -8.65
C SER A 207 -9.04 10.51 -7.53
N SER A 208 -9.20 10.05 -6.29
CA SER A 208 -8.61 10.66 -5.11
C SER A 208 -7.09 10.44 -5.05
N ILE A 209 -6.64 9.22 -5.34
CA ILE A 209 -5.23 8.83 -5.25
C ILE A 209 -4.35 9.54 -6.28
N ASP A 210 -4.87 9.81 -7.48
CA ASP A 210 -4.13 10.53 -8.52
C ASP A 210 -3.81 11.98 -8.14
N SER A 211 -4.60 12.57 -7.24
CA SER A 211 -4.38 13.94 -6.75
C SER A 211 -3.38 14.03 -5.59
N LEU A 212 -3.06 12.91 -4.93
CA LEU A 212 -2.22 12.86 -3.74
C LEU A 212 -0.74 12.71 -4.13
N PRO A 213 0.09 13.76 -3.98
CA PRO A 213 1.51 13.66 -4.28
C PRO A 213 2.19 12.72 -3.28
N SER A 214 3.02 11.82 -3.79
CA SER A 214 3.71 10.82 -2.99
C SER A 214 4.89 10.19 -3.74
N ASP A 215 5.89 9.68 -3.02
CA ASP A 215 6.94 8.83 -3.55
C ASP A 215 6.54 7.34 -3.54
N GLY A 216 5.49 6.97 -2.80
CA GLY A 216 5.01 5.59 -2.66
C GLY A 216 3.69 5.49 -1.90
N TYR A 217 3.16 4.29 -1.71
CA TYR A 217 1.86 4.09 -1.09
C TYR A 217 1.94 3.13 0.08
N PHE A 218 1.14 3.41 1.11
CA PHE A 218 0.99 2.57 2.27
C PHE A 218 -0.48 2.20 2.43
N VAL A 219 -0.79 0.91 2.53
CA VAL A 219 -2.17 0.40 2.57
C VAL A 219 -2.38 -0.46 3.81
N ASP A 220 -3.51 -0.28 4.51
CA ASP A 220 -4.01 -1.23 5.50
C ASP A 220 -5.29 -1.93 5.02
N PRO A 221 -5.19 -3.03 4.26
CA PRO A 221 -6.35 -3.69 3.67
C PRO A 221 -7.17 -4.49 4.70
N TYR A 222 -6.98 -4.33 6.01
CA TYR A 222 -7.53 -5.22 7.02
C TYR A 222 -9.02 -5.53 6.86
N VAL A 223 -9.86 -4.51 6.65
CA VAL A 223 -11.32 -4.63 6.45
C VAL A 223 -11.76 -4.71 4.99
N VAL A 224 -10.82 -4.67 4.04
CA VAL A 224 -11.09 -4.65 2.60
C VAL A 224 -11.34 -6.07 2.07
N SER A 225 -12.27 -6.21 1.12
CA SER A 225 -12.49 -7.50 0.46
C SER A 225 -11.25 -7.90 -0.35
N ILE A 226 -11.03 -9.20 -0.56
CA ILE A 226 -9.85 -9.66 -1.29
C ILE A 226 -9.86 -9.19 -2.76
N ASN A 227 -11.03 -9.09 -3.38
CA ASN A 227 -11.13 -8.63 -4.77
C ASN A 227 -10.82 -7.14 -4.88
N ASP A 228 -11.35 -6.31 -3.98
CA ASP A 228 -11.03 -4.88 -3.97
C ASP A 228 -9.56 -4.67 -3.68
N TYR A 229 -8.99 -5.40 -2.71
CA TYR A 229 -7.57 -5.32 -2.41
C TYR A 229 -6.69 -5.69 -3.60
N ARG A 230 -7.06 -6.71 -4.37
CA ARG A 230 -6.35 -7.08 -5.60
C ARG A 230 -6.34 -5.93 -6.62
N ASN A 231 -7.49 -5.33 -6.87
CA ASN A 231 -7.62 -4.22 -7.83
C ASN A 231 -6.81 -3.00 -7.38
N ILE A 232 -6.84 -2.71 -6.07
CA ILE A 232 -6.04 -1.65 -5.46
C ILE A 232 -4.54 -1.91 -5.63
N ALA A 233 -4.07 -3.09 -5.24
CA ALA A 233 -2.65 -3.44 -5.33
C ALA A 233 -2.17 -3.39 -6.79
N GLU A 234 -2.98 -3.89 -7.73
CA GLU A 234 -2.69 -3.82 -9.16
C GLU A 234 -2.55 -2.38 -9.67
N TYR A 235 -3.51 -1.53 -9.33
CA TYR A 235 -3.51 -0.14 -9.74
C TYR A 235 -2.33 0.64 -9.16
N LEU A 236 -2.08 0.51 -7.86
CA LEU A 236 -0.98 1.21 -7.19
C LEU A 236 0.38 0.73 -7.70
N ALA A 237 0.55 -0.58 -7.91
CA ALA A 237 1.76 -1.13 -8.54
C ALA A 237 1.95 -0.61 -9.97
N GLY A 238 0.85 -0.44 -10.73
CA GLY A 238 0.86 0.17 -12.06
C GLY A 238 1.36 1.63 -12.10
N LYS A 239 1.40 2.33 -10.96
CA LYS A 239 2.00 3.67 -10.84
C LYS A 239 3.53 3.64 -10.78
N GLY A 240 4.16 2.46 -10.66
CA GLY A 240 5.61 2.31 -10.65
C GLY A 240 6.29 2.89 -9.40
N ARG A 241 5.57 2.98 -8.28
CA ARG A 241 6.06 3.47 -6.99
C ARG A 241 6.06 2.34 -5.94
N PRO A 242 6.91 2.39 -4.91
CA PRO A 242 6.89 1.41 -3.82
C PRO A 242 5.51 1.32 -3.16
N LEU A 243 5.09 0.10 -2.85
CA LEU A 243 3.84 -0.20 -2.16
C LEU A 243 4.15 -0.98 -0.87
N TYR A 244 3.63 -0.50 0.24
CA TYR A 244 3.74 -1.11 1.57
C TYR A 244 2.35 -1.52 2.04
N SER A 245 2.20 -2.74 2.52
CA SER A 245 0.91 -3.31 2.92
C SER A 245 0.95 -3.84 4.33
N LEU A 246 0.17 -3.22 5.22
CA LEU A 246 0.00 -3.63 6.59
C LEU A 246 -0.94 -4.83 6.68
N LEU A 247 -0.39 -5.98 7.01
CA LEU A 247 -1.12 -7.21 7.20
C LEU A 247 -1.21 -7.52 8.69
N TRP A 248 -2.44 -7.61 9.17
CA TRP A 248 -2.72 -7.90 10.56
C TRP A 248 -2.47 -9.37 10.85
N ALA A 249 -1.34 -9.65 11.50
CA ALA A 249 -0.93 -10.98 11.91
C ALA A 249 -1.44 -11.28 13.33
N SER A 250 -2.70 -10.92 13.60
CA SER A 250 -3.12 -10.61 14.96
C SER A 250 -4.42 -11.32 15.45
N PRO A 251 -4.39 -12.62 15.83
CA PRO A 251 -5.57 -13.41 16.17
C PRO A 251 -6.47 -12.88 17.29
N GLY A 252 -5.87 -12.26 18.32
CA GLY A 252 -6.59 -11.75 19.48
C GLY A 252 -7.14 -10.33 19.34
N TRP A 253 -6.78 -9.62 18.26
CA TRP A 253 -7.14 -8.22 18.12
C TRP A 253 -8.64 -8.04 17.85
N GLN A 254 -9.23 -7.09 18.56
CA GLN A 254 -10.65 -6.82 18.51
C GLN A 254 -10.92 -5.75 17.46
N ILE A 255 -11.74 -6.06 16.45
CA ILE A 255 -12.26 -5.00 15.57
C ILE A 255 -13.43 -4.33 16.28
N GLU A 256 -13.38 -3.01 16.39
CA GLU A 256 -14.57 -2.24 16.71
C GLU A 256 -15.57 -2.35 15.56
N ARG A 257 -16.65 -3.11 15.77
CA ARG A 257 -17.83 -3.08 14.90
C ARG A 257 -18.98 -2.46 15.66
N GLY A 258 -19.41 -1.27 15.25
CA GLY A 258 -20.53 -0.58 15.88
C GLY A 258 -20.26 -0.13 17.33
N GLY A 259 -19.02 0.26 17.64
CA GLY A 259 -18.65 0.79 18.96
C GLY A 259 -18.46 -0.25 20.06
N LYS A 260 -18.37 -1.54 19.71
CA LYS A 260 -17.94 -2.61 20.62
C LYS A 260 -16.75 -3.34 20.02
N ALA A 261 -15.65 -3.36 20.76
CA ALA A 261 -14.53 -4.23 20.50
C ALA A 261 -14.92 -5.66 20.87
N VAL A 262 -14.88 -6.58 19.90
CA VAL A 262 -15.17 -8.01 20.11
C VAL A 262 -13.94 -8.81 19.70
N ALA A 263 -13.34 -9.54 20.65
CA ALA A 263 -12.28 -10.50 20.35
C ALA A 263 -12.80 -11.58 19.40
N GLN A 264 -12.02 -11.88 18.37
CA GLN A 264 -12.33 -12.96 17.43
C GLN A 264 -11.19 -13.98 17.43
N PRO A 265 -11.01 -14.76 18.51
CA PRO A 265 -9.96 -15.78 18.57
C PRO A 265 -10.07 -16.80 17.41
N ASP A 266 -11.28 -17.04 16.90
CA ASP A 266 -11.55 -17.94 15.77
C ASP A 266 -11.09 -17.37 14.40
N TRP A 267 -10.60 -16.12 14.39
CA TRP A 267 -10.14 -15.42 13.18
C TRP A 267 -9.06 -16.17 12.41
N TRP A 268 -8.29 -17.04 13.05
CA TRP A 268 -7.26 -17.84 12.38
C TRP A 268 -7.62 -19.31 12.20
N ASN A 269 -8.69 -19.78 12.87
CA ASN A 269 -9.05 -21.19 12.90
C ASN A 269 -10.21 -21.54 11.94
N ASP A 270 -11.15 -20.62 11.72
CA ASP A 270 -12.33 -20.85 10.87
C ASP A 270 -12.14 -20.31 9.44
N HIS A 271 -11.21 -20.89 8.68
CA HIS A 271 -10.97 -20.59 7.26
C HIS A 271 -10.47 -19.17 6.93
N ARG A 272 -10.41 -18.25 7.89
CA ARG A 272 -9.98 -16.87 7.65
C ARG A 272 -8.47 -16.68 7.47
N TRP A 273 -7.65 -17.69 7.77
CA TRP A 273 -6.26 -17.79 7.30
C TRP A 273 -6.17 -17.66 5.75
N ILE A 274 -7.23 -18.02 5.02
CA ILE A 274 -7.34 -17.83 3.57
C ILE A 274 -7.18 -16.36 3.19
N ASN A 275 -7.73 -15.42 3.97
CA ASN A 275 -7.61 -14.00 3.67
C ASN A 275 -6.16 -13.52 3.84
N PHE A 276 -5.47 -13.99 4.89
CA PHE A 276 -4.05 -13.72 5.08
C PHE A 276 -3.23 -14.30 3.91
N TYR A 277 -3.45 -15.58 3.57
CA TYR A 277 -2.81 -16.24 2.44
C TYR A 277 -2.99 -15.48 1.12
N LYS A 278 -4.23 -15.10 0.80
CA LYS A 278 -4.55 -14.36 -0.43
C LYS A 278 -3.92 -12.97 -0.43
N LYS A 279 -3.89 -12.26 0.70
CA LYS A 279 -3.23 -10.95 0.81
C LYS A 279 -1.72 -11.06 0.60
N ILE A 280 -1.07 -12.08 1.16
CA ILE A 280 0.34 -12.37 0.87
C ILE A 280 0.56 -12.62 -0.62
N SER A 281 -0.24 -13.52 -1.23
CA SER A 281 -0.10 -13.81 -2.65
C SER A 281 -0.33 -12.57 -3.54
N ILE A 282 -1.28 -11.70 -3.18
CA ILE A 282 -1.49 -10.41 -3.84
C ILE A 282 -0.26 -9.52 -3.68
N ASN A 283 0.30 -9.39 -2.47
CA ASN A 283 1.48 -8.58 -2.23
C ASN A 283 2.65 -9.03 -3.10
N GLN A 284 2.96 -10.33 -3.10
CA GLN A 284 4.06 -10.90 -3.91
C GLN A 284 3.77 -10.90 -5.42
N LYS A 285 2.50 -10.81 -5.84
CA LYS A 285 2.16 -10.65 -7.26
C LYS A 285 2.50 -9.25 -7.74
N TYR A 286 2.23 -8.25 -6.90
CA TYR A 286 2.32 -6.83 -7.25
C TYR A 286 3.53 -6.14 -6.58
N ASN A 287 4.53 -6.90 -6.13
CA ASN A 287 5.76 -6.42 -5.48
C ASN A 287 5.50 -5.46 -4.31
N ALA A 288 4.46 -5.71 -3.53
CA ALA A 288 4.17 -4.96 -2.32
C ALA A 288 4.96 -5.52 -1.13
N HIS A 289 5.58 -4.64 -0.34
CA HIS A 289 6.22 -5.00 0.91
C HIS A 289 5.17 -5.40 1.95
N SER A 290 5.29 -6.61 2.49
CA SER A 290 4.37 -7.10 3.53
C SER A 290 4.86 -6.66 4.90
N LEU A 291 4.07 -5.86 5.62
CA LEU A 291 4.39 -5.36 6.96
C LEU A 291 3.43 -6.00 7.96
N PHE A 292 3.94 -6.66 9.01
CA PHE A 292 3.08 -7.39 9.94
C PHE A 292 2.81 -6.61 11.22
N PHE A 293 1.54 -6.34 11.48
CA PHE A 293 1.08 -5.77 12.75
C PHE A 293 1.07 -6.85 13.83
N LEU A 294 2.05 -6.80 14.75
CA LEU A 294 2.29 -7.82 15.76
C LEU A 294 2.48 -7.25 17.18
N TYR A 295 2.60 -5.93 17.33
CA TYR A 295 2.97 -5.27 18.58
C TYR A 295 2.03 -4.09 18.85
N ALA A 296 1.70 -3.88 20.12
CA ALA A 296 0.96 -2.71 20.61
C ALA A 296 1.80 -1.87 21.56
N LEU A 297 1.28 -0.69 21.90
CA LEU A 297 1.70 0.04 23.08
C LEU A 297 0.88 -0.41 24.29
N ASP A 298 1.58 -0.81 25.35
CA ASP A 298 1.03 -0.91 26.69
C ASP A 298 1.88 -0.04 27.63
N ASN A 299 1.26 0.98 28.24
CA ASN A 299 1.92 1.90 29.17
C ASN A 299 3.25 2.48 28.67
N GLY A 300 3.32 2.82 27.38
CA GLY A 300 4.53 3.38 26.76
C GLY A 300 5.62 2.35 26.43
N ARG A 301 5.31 1.05 26.52
CA ARG A 301 6.21 -0.03 26.11
C ARG A 301 5.69 -0.73 24.87
N ILE A 302 6.63 -1.10 23.99
CA ILE A 302 6.34 -2.02 22.89
C ILE A 302 6.12 -3.39 23.52
N VAL A 303 4.86 -3.81 23.57
CA VAL A 303 4.52 -5.17 23.96
C VAL A 303 4.08 -5.91 22.71
N PRO A 304 4.48 -7.17 22.54
CA PRO A 304 3.75 -8.06 21.64
C PRO A 304 2.26 -7.90 21.94
N LEU A 305 1.42 -7.85 20.91
CA LEU A 305 -0.04 -7.97 21.05
C LEU A 305 -0.48 -9.27 21.77
N TRP A 306 0.50 -10.13 22.07
CA TRP A 306 0.43 -11.54 22.40
C TRP A 306 0.87 -11.86 23.84
N GLN A 307 0.93 -10.88 24.75
CA GLN A 307 1.43 -11.09 26.12
C GLN A 307 0.42 -11.75 27.09
N GLY A 308 -0.76 -12.17 26.63
CA GLY A 308 -1.74 -12.84 27.48
C GLY A 308 -1.38 -14.31 27.73
N ASN A 309 -1.88 -15.20 26.88
CA ASN A 309 -1.88 -16.65 27.14
C ASN A 309 -0.78 -17.41 26.35
N SER A 310 -0.63 -18.71 26.63
CA SER A 310 0.35 -19.57 25.95
C SER A 310 0.10 -19.69 24.44
N CYS A 311 -1.16 -19.59 24.01
CA CYS A 311 -1.57 -19.66 22.61
C CYS A 311 -1.03 -18.50 21.79
N GLU A 312 -1.21 -17.29 22.28
CA GLU A 312 -0.75 -16.06 21.66
C GLU A 312 0.79 -16.05 21.53
N ARG A 313 1.50 -16.43 22.59
CA ARG A 313 2.97 -16.54 22.54
C ARG A 313 3.46 -17.59 21.54
N ASN A 314 2.80 -18.74 21.49
CA ASN A 314 3.14 -19.81 20.55
C ASN A 314 2.86 -19.39 19.09
N PHE A 315 1.73 -18.72 18.84
CA PHE A 315 1.41 -18.17 17.53
C PHE A 315 2.46 -17.15 17.08
N ALA A 316 2.78 -16.16 17.91
CA ALA A 316 3.77 -15.13 17.58
C ALA A 316 5.16 -15.73 17.31
N ARG A 317 5.60 -16.67 18.14
CA ARG A 317 6.87 -17.40 17.92
C ARG A 317 6.85 -18.15 16.61
N ALA A 318 5.80 -18.93 16.33
CA ALA A 318 5.69 -19.67 15.08
C ALA A 318 5.63 -18.73 13.88
N PHE A 319 4.95 -17.59 14.00
CA PHE A 319 4.90 -16.58 12.95
C PHE A 319 6.29 -16.03 12.62
N LEU A 320 7.06 -15.61 13.64
CA LEU A 320 8.40 -15.06 13.46
C LEU A 320 9.42 -16.11 12.97
N THR A 321 9.30 -17.37 13.40
CA THR A 321 10.29 -18.42 13.14
C THR A 321 9.96 -19.33 11.96
N GLN A 322 8.71 -19.33 11.49
CA GLN A 322 8.23 -20.20 10.40
C GLN A 322 7.57 -19.38 9.29
N THR A 323 6.56 -18.57 9.60
CA THR A 323 5.79 -17.82 8.59
C THR A 323 6.63 -16.78 7.87
N MET A 324 7.28 -15.87 8.61
CA MET A 324 8.08 -14.81 8.00
C MET A 324 9.24 -15.36 7.14
N PRO A 325 10.07 -16.32 7.62
CA PRO A 325 11.10 -16.93 6.78
C PRO A 325 10.55 -17.64 5.54
N TYR A 326 9.39 -18.29 5.65
CA TYR A 326 8.75 -18.95 4.50
C TYR A 326 8.34 -17.93 3.43
N ILE A 327 7.62 -16.86 3.81
CA ILE A 327 7.16 -15.83 2.87
C ILE A 327 8.34 -15.13 2.19
N LYS A 328 9.45 -14.90 2.92
CA LYS A 328 10.70 -14.34 2.37
C LYS A 328 11.38 -15.25 1.34
N SER A 329 11.20 -16.56 1.44
CA SER A 329 11.92 -17.55 0.61
C SER A 329 11.07 -18.15 -0.50
N VAL A 330 9.75 -18.01 -0.44
CA VAL A 330 8.82 -18.69 -1.34
C VAL A 330 7.75 -17.73 -1.85
N ARG A 331 7.50 -17.78 -3.17
CA ARG A 331 6.33 -17.15 -3.77
C ARG A 331 5.10 -18.01 -3.55
N VAL A 332 4.10 -17.44 -2.87
CA VAL A 332 2.84 -18.09 -2.49
C VAL A 332 1.92 -18.17 -3.70
N ASP A 333 1.39 -19.37 -3.96
CA ASP A 333 0.46 -19.64 -5.07
C ASP A 333 -0.80 -18.76 -4.96
N GLN A 334 -1.32 -18.29 -6.09
CA GLN A 334 -2.57 -17.53 -6.14
C GLN A 334 -3.80 -18.40 -5.89
N ASN A 335 -3.69 -19.71 -6.15
CA ASN A 335 -4.70 -20.68 -5.79
C ASN A 335 -4.67 -20.90 -4.28
N THR A 336 -5.84 -20.78 -3.66
CA THR A 336 -5.97 -21.06 -2.23
C THR A 336 -5.95 -22.56 -2.02
N PRO A 337 -5.09 -23.08 -1.13
CA PRO A 337 -5.06 -24.50 -0.83
C PRO A 337 -6.35 -24.94 -0.12
N ASP A 338 -6.72 -26.21 -0.27
CA ASP A 338 -7.93 -26.77 0.36
C ASP A 338 -7.84 -26.82 1.89
N SER A 339 -6.63 -26.68 2.45
CA SER A 339 -6.36 -26.71 3.88
C SER A 339 -5.29 -25.69 4.28
N ARG A 340 -5.25 -25.32 5.56
CA ARG A 340 -4.28 -24.36 6.10
C ARG A 340 -2.86 -24.90 5.89
N PRO A 341 -1.97 -24.18 5.15
CA PRO A 341 -0.57 -24.56 5.06
C PRO A 341 0.12 -24.61 6.41
N SER A 342 1.04 -25.53 6.58
CA SER A 342 1.79 -25.71 7.84
C SER A 342 2.62 -24.50 8.24
N TRP A 343 3.03 -23.66 7.27
CA TRP A 343 3.78 -22.43 7.51
C TRP A 343 2.92 -21.27 8.05
N ILE A 344 1.58 -21.38 7.98
CA ILE A 344 0.66 -20.45 8.65
C ILE A 344 0.31 -21.05 10.01
N PRO A 345 0.68 -20.44 11.16
CA PRO A 345 0.38 -20.97 12.47
C PRO A 345 -1.13 -21.06 12.72
N ALA A 346 -1.52 -22.08 13.49
CA ALA A 346 -2.86 -22.16 14.05
C ALA A 346 -2.91 -21.27 15.29
N PHE A 347 -4.06 -20.64 15.53
CA PHE A 347 -4.34 -20.14 16.87
C PHE A 347 -4.96 -21.28 17.69
N CYS A 348 -4.84 -21.29 19.02
CA CYS A 348 -5.30 -22.42 19.82
C CYS A 348 -6.72 -22.87 19.46
N THR A 349 -6.90 -24.18 19.37
CA THR A 349 -8.19 -24.87 19.21
C THR A 349 -8.80 -25.23 20.55
#